data_AF-A0A968C198-F1
#
_entry.id   AF-A0A968C198-F1
#
_cell.length_a   1.000
_cell.length_b   1.000
_cell.length_c   1.000
_cell.angle_alpha   90.00
_cell.angle_beta   90.00
_cell.angle_gamma   90.00
#
_symmetry.space_group_name_H-M   'P 1'
#
loop_
_entity.id
_entity.type
_entity.pdbx_description
1 polymer ?
#
loop_
_entity_poly.entity_id
_entity_poly.type
_entity_poly.pdbx_seq_one_letter_code
_entity_poly.pdbx_strand_id
1 'polypeptide(L)' 'MWVDDEYWNDAVGATVIVDWTYPNGSTQQLQAVTSDSGVASFEVRNVKSGTHSLEVVDVVYLEHPFDREFGVLTSSIRVK' A
#
# COMPACT_ATOMS: atom_id res chain seq x y z
N MET A 1 -1.34 6.41 -0.57
CA MET A 1 -1.53 5.64 -1.81
C MET A 1 -2.95 5.89 -2.28
N TRP A 2 -3.14 6.21 -3.56
CA TRP A 2 -4.48 6.29 -4.16
C TRP A 2 -4.91 4.91 -4.63
N VAL A 3 -6.19 4.61 -4.45
CA VAL A 3 -6.83 3.38 -4.90
C VAL A 3 -8.09 3.78 -5.63
N ASP A 4 -8.11 3.45 -6.92
CA ASP A 4 -9.23 3.70 -7.81
C ASP A 4 -9.79 2.35 -8.29
N ASP A 5 -11.08 2.31 -8.58
CA ASP A 5 -11.73 1.18 -9.25
C ASP A 5 -11.39 1.15 -10.75
N GLU A 6 -11.87 0.13 -11.47
CA GLU A 6 -11.66 -0.02 -12.92
C GLU A 6 -12.26 1.12 -13.77
N TYR A 7 -13.11 1.96 -13.18
CA TYR A 7 -13.75 3.11 -13.80
C TYR A 7 -13.10 4.44 -13.40
N TRP A 8 -11.96 4.40 -12.71
CA TRP A 8 -11.23 5.57 -12.20
C TRP A 8 -12.00 6.37 -11.13
N ASN A 9 -12.87 5.72 -10.37
CA ASN A 9 -13.47 6.32 -9.18
C ASN A 9 -12.71 5.90 -7.93
N ASP A 10 -12.63 6.82 -6.96
CA ASP A 10 -12.04 6.57 -5.64
C ASP A 10 -12.68 5.33 -4.98
N ALA A 11 -11.86 4.32 -4.69
CA ALA A 11 -12.31 3.10 -4.01
C ALA A 11 -12.42 3.35 -2.49
N VAL A 12 -13.45 4.09 -2.05
CA VAL A 12 -13.67 4.49 -0.65
C VAL A 12 -14.05 3.29 0.23
N GLY A 13 -13.34 3.08 1.34
CA GLY A 13 -13.56 1.94 2.24
C GLY A 13 -12.86 0.65 1.82
N ALA A 14 -12.05 0.67 0.75
CA ALA A 14 -11.18 -0.42 0.38
C ALA A 14 -10.11 -0.66 1.46
N THR A 15 -9.85 -1.93 1.75
CA THR A 15 -8.78 -2.36 2.63
C THR A 15 -7.53 -2.62 1.82
N VAL A 16 -6.46 -1.88 2.08
CA VAL A 16 -5.15 -2.04 1.42
C VAL A 16 -4.19 -2.74 2.38
N ILE A 17 -3.57 -3.82 1.90
CA ILE A 17 -2.56 -4.59 2.62
C ILE A 17 -1.23 -4.42 1.91
N VAL A 18 -0.20 -4.04 2.67
CA VAL A 18 1.15 -3.81 2.15
C VAL A 18 2.20 -4.48 3.02
N ASP A 19 3.31 -4.86 2.39
CA ASP A 19 4.52 -5.30 3.08
C ASP A 19 5.57 -4.18 3.03
N TRP A 20 6.01 -3.75 4.21
CA TRP A 20 7.14 -2.84 4.39
C TRP A 20 8.41 -3.65 4.66
N THR A 21 9.39 -3.57 3.76
CA THR A 21 10.69 -4.23 3.92
C THR A 21 11.73 -3.21 4.37
N TYR A 22 12.36 -3.51 5.51
CA TYR A 22 13.45 -2.72 6.07
C TYR A 22 14.79 -3.02 5.37
N PRO A 23 15.81 -2.14 5.48
CA PRO A 23 17.12 -2.33 4.85
C PRO A 23 17.84 -3.62 5.24
N ASN A 24 17.51 -4.21 6.40
CA ASN A 24 18.05 -5.47 6.87
C ASN A 24 17.34 -6.70 6.26
N GLY A 25 16.37 -6.50 5.37
CA GLY A 25 15.56 -7.55 4.75
C GLY A 25 14.38 -8.05 5.57
N SER A 26 14.18 -7.57 6.80
CA SER A 26 12.98 -7.92 7.57
C SER A 26 11.74 -7.23 7.02
N THR A 27 10.60 -7.91 7.07
CA THR A 27 9.32 -7.40 6.58
C THR A 27 8.33 -7.17 7.72
N GLN A 28 7.47 -6.18 7.55
CA GLN A 28 6.32 -5.92 8.40
C GLN A 28 5.09 -5.67 7.53
N GLN A 29 4.03 -6.42 7.76
CA GLN A 29 2.75 -6.18 7.11
C GLN A 29 2.01 -5.01 7.78
N LEU A 30 1.42 -4.15 6.95
CA LEU A 30 0.59 -3.02 7.37
C LEU A 30 -0.74 -3.06 6.63
N GLN A 31 -1.77 -2.50 7.26
CA GLN A 31 -3.10 -2.40 6.71
C GLN A 31 -3.67 -1.01 6.92
N ALA A 32 -4.34 -0.48 5.91
CA ALA A 32 -5.07 0.78 6.00
C ALA A 32 -6.38 0.68 5.22
N VAL A 33 -7.38 1.45 5.66
CA VAL A 33 -8.64 1.63 4.92
C VAL A 33 -8.56 2.96 4.18
N THR A 34 -9.00 2.99 2.93
CA THR A 34 -9.04 4.22 2.13
C THR A 34 -10.04 5.22 2.71
N SER A 35 -9.65 6.50 2.72
CA SER A 35 -10.51 7.62 3.09
C SER A 35 -11.60 7.88 2.05
N ASP A 36 -12.47 8.86 2.34
CA ASP A 36 -13.49 9.41 1.41
C ASP A 36 -12.93 9.99 0.11
N SER A 37 -11.61 10.00 -0.06
CA SER A 37 -10.89 10.45 -1.26
C SER A 37 -10.04 9.35 -1.89
N GLY A 38 -10.33 8.07 -1.59
CA GLY A 38 -9.61 6.91 -2.12
C GLY A 38 -8.17 6.75 -1.59
N VAL A 39 -7.78 7.48 -0.52
CA VAL A 39 -6.40 7.48 -0.04
C VAL A 39 -6.21 6.53 1.15
N ALA A 40 -5.35 5.53 0.98
CA ALA A 40 -4.79 4.74 2.06
C ALA A 40 -3.49 5.36 2.59
N SER A 41 -3.42 5.60 3.90
CA SER A 41 -2.27 6.19 4.59
C SER A 41 -1.65 5.21 5.59
N PHE A 42 -0.33 5.04 5.51
CA PHE A 42 0.44 4.15 6.38
C PHE A 42 1.47 4.97 7.17
N GLU A 43 1.61 4.70 8.47
CA GLU A 43 2.62 5.33 9.32
C GLU A 43 3.59 4.25 9.83
N VAL A 44 4.87 4.40 9.54
CA VAL A 44 5.94 3.58 10.12
C VAL A 44 6.82 4.49 10.98
N ARG A 45 6.99 4.13 12.25
CA ARG A 45 7.77 4.92 13.23
C ARG A 45 9.16 4.33 13.44
N ASN A 46 10.09 5.16 13.92
CA ASN A 46 11.47 4.77 14.26
C ASN A 46 12.23 4.13 13.08
N VAL A 47 11.96 4.62 11.87
CA VAL A 47 12.56 4.12 10.62
C VAL A 47 14.05 4.45 10.61
N LYS A 48 14.89 3.41 10.49
CA LYS A 48 16.35 3.56 10.36
C LYS A 48 16.71 4.06 8.95
N SER A 49 17.87 4.69 8.83
CA SER A 49 18.40 5.08 7.51
C SER A 49 18.64 3.87 6.60
N GLY A 50 18.51 4.10 5.29
CA GLY A 50 18.67 3.06 4.27
C GLY A 50 17.54 3.06 3.25
N THR A 51 17.56 2.03 2.39
CA THR A 51 16.49 1.79 1.41
C THR A 51 15.46 0.86 2.00
N HIS A 52 14.21 1.31 2.04
CA HIS A 52 13.05 0.51 2.39
C HIS A 52 12.24 0.27 1.11
N SER A 53 11.57 -0.86 1.02
CA SER A 53 10.60 -1.11 -0.05
C SER A 53 9.20 -1.28 0.53
N LEU A 54 8.22 -0.76 -0.19
CA LEU A 54 6.81 -0.95 0.06
C LEU A 54 6.25 -1.76 -1.10
N GLU A 55 5.62 -2.88 -0.79
CA GLU A 55 4.92 -3.72 -1.76
C GLU A 55 3.43 -3.79 -1.41
N VAL A 56 2.56 -3.59 -2.40
CA VAL A 56 1.14 -3.86 -2.26
C VAL A 56 0.93 -5.37 -2.37
N VAL A 57 0.42 -5.97 -1.30
CA VAL A 57 0.14 -7.41 -1.24
C VAL A 57 -1.25 -7.67 -1.81
N ASP A 58 -2.24 -6.93 -1.33
CA ASP A 58 -3.65 -7.10 -1.69
C ASP A 58 -4.46 -5.81 -1.48
N VAL A 59 -5.59 -5.72 -2.16
CA VAL A 59 -6.61 -4.67 -2.00
C VAL A 59 -7.98 -5.34 -2.03
N VAL A 60 -8.73 -5.21 -0.94
CA VAL A 60 -10.07 -5.80 -0.80
C VAL A 60 -11.10 -4.69 -0.83
N TYR A 61 -11.96 -4.68 -1.86
CA TYR A 61 -13.02 -3.70 -2.02
C TYR A 61 -14.30 -4.36 -2.52
N LEU A 62 -15.39 -4.32 -1.73
CA LEU A 62 -16.72 -4.81 -2.13
C LEU A 62 -16.75 -6.21 -2.81
N GLU A 63 -15.91 -7.15 -2.35
CA GLU A 63 -15.73 -8.48 -2.97
C GLU A 63 -15.10 -8.49 -4.37
N HIS A 64 -14.63 -7.35 -4.87
CA HIS A 64 -13.76 -7.24 -6.03
C HIS A 64 -12.31 -7.50 -5.60
N PRO A 65 -11.69 -8.62 -6.06
CA PRO A 65 -10.30 -8.90 -5.76
C PRO A 65 -9.37 -7.95 -6.53
N PHE A 66 -8.26 -7.60 -5.89
CA PHE A 66 -7.21 -6.79 -6.49
C PHE A 66 -6.64 -7.40 -7.78
N ASP A 67 -6.60 -6.60 -8.85
CA ASP A 67 -5.92 -6.98 -10.08
C ASP A 67 -4.42 -6.60 -10.02
N ARG A 68 -3.57 -7.57 -9.68
CA ARG A 68 -2.11 -7.38 -9.63
C ARG A 68 -1.48 -7.13 -11.00
N GLU A 69 -2.10 -7.56 -12.11
CA GLU A 69 -1.46 -7.49 -13.43
C GLU A 69 -1.33 -6.04 -13.94
N PHE A 70 -2.29 -5.18 -13.57
CA PHE A 70 -2.35 -3.79 -14.02
C PHE A 70 -2.02 -2.75 -12.92
N GLY A 71 -1.72 -3.20 -11.70
CA GLY A 71 -1.39 -2.32 -10.57
C GLY A 71 0.07 -1.87 -10.50
N VAL A 72 0.31 -0.64 -9.99
CA VAL A 72 1.67 -0.24 -9.54
C VAL A 72 1.91 -0.82 -8.15
N LEU A 73 2.59 -1.97 -8.10
CA LEU A 73 2.66 -2.81 -6.91
C LEU A 73 3.80 -2.50 -5.96
N THR A 74 4.82 -1.75 -6.37
CA THR A 74 6.01 -1.54 -5.54
C THR A 74 6.51 -0.11 -5.62
N SER A 75 7.06 0.37 -4.49
CA SER A 75 7.77 1.64 -4.40
C SER A 75 9.00 1.49 -3.51
N SER A 76 10.09 2.16 -3.89
CA SER A 76 11.32 2.22 -3.09
C SER A 76 11.45 3.58 -2.44
N ILE A 77 11.62 3.59 -1.12
CA ILE A 77 11.70 4.80 -0.31
C ILE A 77 13.08 4.88 0.31
N ARG A 78 13.83 5.92 -0.06
CA ARG A 78 15.17 6.17 0.49
C ARG A 78 15.06 7.15 1.66
N VAL A 79 15.37 6.67 2.86
CA VAL A 79 15.44 7.48 4.08
C VAL A 79 16.91 7.86 4.31
N LYS A 80 17.17 9.17 4.42
CA LYS A 80 18.50 9.74 4.66
C LYS A 80 18.74 10.02 6.13
#